data_AF-A0A2R4ZQK0-F1
#
_entry.id   AF-A0A2R4ZQK0-F1
#
_cell.length_a   1.000
_cell.length_b   1.000
_cell.length_c   1.000
_cell.angle_alpha   90.00
_cell.angle_beta   90.00
_cell.angle_gamma   90.00
#
_symmetry.space_group_name_H-M   'P 1'
#
loop_
_entity.id
_entity.type
_entity.pdbx_description
1 polymer ?
#
loop_
_entity_poly.entity_id
_entity_poly.type
_entity_poly.pdbx_seq_one_letter_code
_entity_poly.pdbx_strand_id
1 'polypeptide(L)'
;MFVSMSFRLVVNVESLNGVETVGNLSRHRTAPIVIPLSKTSGGSYTVKYVPAISGEALGHAYQEALVEVAKKMGLPVGLYSSRGEFIKFSEDEYLKEEGISPPKDHSDARRFEVDVILKDIVADVGGFLYTGKYPVKRTSRFQVGYMIPALETAAEASALEAQFHVRFLASRPQRGGEAMLGQIPYNVEVGSALYTFTFTLDLGGIAEPSTKYGNPHPRENDLKNQAKSRRQAAIGALTLMTSSWLFGAKRSRFLPNAELRSAVASISTIPFVVSQGNYGTYIADTAKRAENLLSVLKSFGRSEEISILAVDREGLEIPQNVSKASSVEEMIRRISETLRQKNLV
;
A
#
# COMPACT_ATOMS: atom_id res chain seq x y z
N MET A 1 -2.64 -8.26 16.29
CA MET A 1 -2.13 -9.18 15.25
C MET A 1 -1.81 -8.36 14.01
N PHE A 2 -0.76 -8.76 13.29
CA PHE A 2 -0.14 -7.98 12.24
C PHE A 2 0.04 -8.86 11.00
N VAL A 3 -0.19 -8.28 9.82
CA VAL A 3 0.05 -8.95 8.54
C VAL A 3 1.09 -8.14 7.78
N SER A 4 2.08 -8.80 7.18
CA SER A 4 3.03 -8.15 6.28
C SER A 4 3.22 -9.00 5.04
N MET A 5 3.27 -8.35 3.86
CA MET A 5 3.42 -9.03 2.58
C MET A 5 4.42 -8.28 1.71
N SER A 6 5.30 -9.02 1.02
CA SER A 6 6.17 -8.48 -0.03
C SER A 6 5.95 -9.27 -1.32
N PHE A 7 5.91 -8.55 -2.43
CA PHE A 7 5.65 -9.11 -3.76
C PHE A 7 6.81 -8.80 -4.68
N ARG A 8 7.10 -9.73 -5.60
CA ARG A 8 7.90 -9.52 -6.79
C ARG A 8 7.00 -9.63 -8.01
N LEU A 9 6.96 -8.58 -8.80
CA LEU A 9 6.12 -8.45 -9.99
C LEU A 9 6.97 -8.10 -11.20
N VAL A 10 6.79 -8.78 -12.33
CA VAL A 10 7.25 -8.25 -13.62
C VAL A 10 6.23 -7.23 -14.07
N VAL A 11 6.67 -5.99 -14.26
CA VAL A 11 5.77 -4.86 -14.52
C VAL A 11 6.27 -4.02 -15.67
N ASN A 12 5.34 -3.68 -16.58
CA ASN A 12 5.58 -2.68 -17.60
C ASN A 12 5.39 -1.26 -17.02
N VAL A 13 6.46 -0.47 -17.02
CA VAL A 13 6.60 0.82 -16.31
C VAL A 13 5.82 1.95 -16.96
N GLU A 14 5.59 1.88 -18.28
CA GLU A 14 4.91 2.92 -19.07
C GLU A 14 3.57 3.35 -18.46
N SER A 15 2.91 2.38 -17.81
CA SER A 15 1.53 2.47 -17.36
C SER A 15 1.35 3.15 -16.00
N LEU A 16 2.44 3.42 -15.25
CA LEU A 16 2.34 3.53 -13.80
C LEU A 16 2.72 4.89 -13.20
N ASN A 17 3.66 5.62 -13.80
CA ASN A 17 4.37 6.69 -13.07
C ASN A 17 4.45 8.04 -13.80
N GLY A 18 3.44 8.47 -14.56
CA GLY A 18 3.48 9.79 -15.21
C GLY A 18 3.70 10.93 -14.20
N VAL A 19 4.78 11.69 -14.38
CA VAL A 19 5.02 13.01 -13.79
C VAL A 19 4.86 14.05 -14.89
N GLU A 20 4.63 15.32 -14.49
CA GLU A 20 4.45 16.49 -15.34
C GLU A 20 5.24 16.43 -16.66
N THR A 21 4.56 16.79 -17.75
CA THR A 21 5.14 16.83 -19.09
C THR A 21 6.09 18.03 -19.18
N VAL A 22 7.36 17.80 -19.51
CA VAL A 22 8.29 18.88 -19.87
C VAL A 22 8.35 18.92 -21.40
N GLY A 23 7.65 19.88 -22.01
CA GLY A 23 7.49 19.91 -23.46
C GLY A 23 6.67 18.71 -23.98
N ASN A 24 7.26 17.91 -24.88
CA ASN A 24 6.63 16.70 -25.44
C ASN A 24 7.10 15.39 -24.79
N LEU A 25 7.81 15.46 -23.66
CA LEU A 25 8.29 14.28 -22.93
C LEU A 25 7.52 14.12 -21.62
N SER A 26 6.82 13.00 -21.47
CA SER A 26 6.22 12.60 -20.19
C SER A 26 7.27 11.84 -19.40
N ARG A 27 7.75 12.40 -18.27
CA ARG A 27 8.72 11.72 -17.41
C ARG A 27 8.04 10.75 -16.46
N HIS A 28 8.78 9.74 -15.99
CA HIS A 28 8.34 8.88 -14.90
C HIS A 28 8.80 9.42 -13.53
N ARG A 29 8.01 9.19 -12.49
CA ARG A 29 8.47 9.36 -11.10
C ARG A 29 9.68 8.46 -10.90
N THR A 30 10.80 9.05 -10.52
CA THR A 30 12.02 8.31 -10.22
C THR A 30 12.35 8.38 -8.73
N ALA A 31 12.99 7.34 -8.23
CA ALA A 31 13.58 7.30 -6.89
C ALA A 31 15.08 7.01 -7.03
N PRO A 32 15.94 7.70 -6.27
CA PRO A 32 17.34 7.32 -6.20
C PRO A 32 17.46 6.04 -5.38
N ILE A 33 18.09 5.02 -5.95
CA ILE A 33 18.47 3.80 -5.25
C ILE A 33 19.99 3.66 -5.22
N VAL A 34 20.50 3.17 -4.10
CA VAL A 34 21.92 2.89 -3.93
C VAL A 34 22.14 1.43 -4.31
N ILE A 35 22.93 1.19 -5.35
CA ILE A 35 23.23 -0.15 -5.86
C ILE A 35 24.70 -0.45 -5.58
N PRO A 36 25.03 -1.61 -4.97
CA PRO A 36 26.42 -2.03 -4.84
C PRO A 36 26.98 -2.41 -6.22
N LEU A 37 28.14 -1.86 -6.59
CA LEU A 37 28.84 -2.15 -7.84
C LEU A 37 29.53 -3.53 -7.83
N SER A 38 29.72 -4.12 -6.65
CA SER A 38 30.18 -5.50 -6.47
C SER A 38 29.36 -6.19 -5.39
N LYS A 39 29.10 -7.50 -5.57
CA LYS A 39 28.42 -8.36 -4.57
C LYS A 39 29.33 -8.75 -3.39
N THR A 40 30.61 -8.35 -3.37
CA THR A 40 31.56 -8.66 -2.30
C THR A 40 31.75 -7.50 -1.31
N SER A 41 32.02 -7.83 -0.05
CA SER A 41 32.31 -6.89 1.04
C SER A 41 33.43 -5.91 0.66
N GLY A 42 33.14 -4.60 0.72
CA GLY A 42 34.07 -3.53 0.33
C GLY A 42 33.82 -2.90 -1.05
N GLY A 43 32.79 -3.35 -1.78
CA GLY A 43 32.40 -2.78 -3.07
C GLY A 43 31.97 -1.31 -3.00
N SER A 44 32.29 -0.54 -4.05
CA SER A 44 31.79 0.82 -4.24
C SER A 44 30.28 0.82 -4.49
N TYR A 45 29.62 1.93 -4.14
CA TYR A 45 28.20 2.12 -4.37
C TYR A 45 27.98 3.13 -5.49
N THR A 46 26.92 2.93 -6.26
CA THR A 46 26.45 3.93 -7.22
C THR A 46 25.01 4.32 -6.92
N VAL A 47 24.68 5.58 -7.13
CA VAL A 47 23.29 6.07 -7.06
C VAL A 47 22.72 6.03 -8.46
N LYS A 48 21.64 5.27 -8.64
CA LYS A 48 20.87 5.27 -9.89
C LYS A 48 19.46 5.78 -9.63
N TYR A 49 18.96 6.61 -10.54
CA TYR A 49 17.55 6.97 -10.57
C TYR A 49 16.80 5.90 -11.36
N VAL A 50 15.81 5.29 -10.72
CA VAL A 50 14.96 4.27 -11.33
C VAL A 50 13.51 4.69 -11.28
N PRO A 51 12.67 4.30 -12.25
CA PRO A 51 11.24 4.52 -12.15
C PRO A 51 10.69 3.85 -10.89
N ALA A 52 9.79 4.54 -10.19
CA ALA A 52 9.23 4.05 -8.94
C ALA A 52 7.78 4.50 -8.76
N ILE A 53 6.93 3.59 -8.29
CA ILE A 53 5.56 3.92 -7.85
C ILE A 53 5.63 4.26 -6.37
N SER A 54 5.07 5.41 -6.00
CA SER A 54 5.12 5.82 -4.60
C SER A 54 4.16 5.02 -3.73
N GLY A 55 4.49 4.93 -2.44
CA GLY A 55 3.62 4.30 -1.45
C GLY A 55 2.26 4.99 -1.38
N GLU A 56 2.19 6.31 -1.61
CA GLU A 56 0.92 7.06 -1.62
C GLU A 56 0.00 6.62 -2.77
N ALA A 57 0.55 6.33 -3.96
CA ALA A 57 -0.25 5.85 -5.09
C ALA A 57 -0.82 4.45 -4.81
N LEU A 58 -0.01 3.57 -4.22
CA LEU A 58 -0.47 2.24 -3.78
C LEU A 58 -1.49 2.36 -2.63
N GLY A 59 -1.26 3.28 -1.70
CA GLY A 59 -2.16 3.58 -0.58
C GLY A 59 -3.47 4.20 -1.00
N HIS A 60 -3.48 5.01 -2.06
CA HIS A 60 -4.70 5.53 -2.68
C HIS A 60 -5.51 4.39 -3.30
N ALA A 61 -4.88 3.54 -4.11
CA ALA A 61 -5.53 2.35 -4.70
C ALA A 61 -6.11 1.41 -3.63
N TYR A 62 -5.37 1.18 -2.55
CA TYR A 62 -5.87 0.40 -1.41
C TYR A 62 -7.10 1.04 -0.75
N GLN A 63 -7.07 2.36 -0.52
CA GLN A 63 -8.20 3.07 0.08
C GLN A 63 -9.43 3.10 -0.84
N GLU A 64 -9.27 3.19 -2.17
CA GLU A 64 -10.38 3.03 -3.11
C GLU A 64 -10.98 1.61 -3.03
N ALA A 65 -10.15 0.58 -3.00
CA ALA A 65 -10.59 -0.79 -2.82
C ALA A 65 -11.31 -0.99 -1.46
N LEU A 66 -10.86 -0.30 -0.41
CA LEU A 66 -11.50 -0.32 0.90
C LEU A 66 -12.88 0.34 0.87
N VAL A 67 -13.05 1.46 0.15
CA VAL A 67 -14.36 2.11 -0.04
C VAL A 67 -15.34 1.18 -0.74
N GLU A 68 -14.91 0.54 -1.83
CA GLU A 68 -15.70 -0.45 -2.58
C GLU A 68 -16.19 -1.59 -1.67
N VAL A 69 -15.28 -2.19 -0.91
CA VAL A 69 -15.59 -3.31 0.00
C VAL A 69 -16.47 -2.85 1.15
N ALA A 70 -16.16 -1.70 1.77
CA ALA A 70 -16.91 -1.17 2.90
C ALA A 70 -18.36 -0.86 2.53
N LYS A 71 -18.61 -0.22 1.37
CA LYS A 71 -19.96 0.05 0.88
C LYS A 71 -20.76 -1.24 0.69
N LYS A 72 -20.15 -2.29 0.12
CA LYS A 72 -20.80 -3.61 -0.05
C LYS A 72 -21.10 -4.31 1.27
N MET A 73 -20.29 -4.06 2.30
CA MET A 73 -20.47 -4.59 3.65
C MET A 73 -21.37 -3.74 4.55
N GLY A 74 -21.89 -2.60 4.06
CA GLY A 74 -22.69 -1.68 4.86
C GLY A 74 -21.90 -0.98 5.98
N LEU A 75 -20.57 -0.85 5.82
CA LEU A 75 -19.71 -0.15 6.78
C LEU A 75 -19.68 1.36 6.51
N PRO A 76 -19.46 2.17 7.56
CA PRO A 76 -19.51 3.63 7.43
C PRO A 76 -18.30 4.15 6.63
N VAL A 77 -18.60 4.98 5.63
CA VAL A 77 -17.62 5.67 4.78
C VAL A 77 -17.97 7.16 4.80
N GLY A 78 -16.96 8.02 5.01
CA GLY A 78 -17.12 9.48 5.01
C GLY A 78 -17.59 10.01 3.66
N LEU A 79 -18.17 11.22 3.64
CA LEU A 79 -18.63 11.91 2.45
C LEU A 79 -17.53 11.99 1.38
N TYR A 80 -16.35 12.48 1.74
CA TYR A 80 -15.22 12.67 0.82
C TYR A 80 -14.57 11.35 0.43
N SER A 81 -14.33 10.48 1.41
CA SER A 81 -13.82 9.12 1.17
C SER A 81 -14.72 8.34 0.20
N SER A 82 -16.04 8.53 0.25
CA SER A 82 -16.98 7.87 -0.66
C SER A 82 -16.84 8.26 -2.13
N ARG A 83 -16.18 9.40 -2.42
CA ARG A 83 -15.88 9.97 -3.75
C ARG A 83 -14.47 9.63 -4.25
N GLY A 84 -13.64 8.96 -3.42
CA GLY A 84 -12.21 8.76 -3.71
C GLY A 84 -11.33 9.97 -3.34
N GLU A 85 -11.89 10.95 -2.63
CA GLU A 85 -11.21 12.17 -2.18
C GLU A 85 -10.72 11.95 -0.73
N PHE A 86 -9.50 11.43 -0.56
CA PHE A 86 -8.98 11.04 0.76
C PHE A 86 -8.39 12.21 1.57
N ILE A 87 -9.16 13.29 1.71
CA ILE A 87 -8.83 14.45 2.53
C ILE A 87 -8.87 14.11 4.04
N LYS A 88 -9.79 13.21 4.42
CA LYS A 88 -9.84 12.56 5.74
C LYS A 88 -9.75 13.52 6.93
N PHE A 89 -10.77 14.37 7.08
CA PHE A 89 -10.98 15.17 8.31
C PHE A 89 -9.79 16.09 8.67
N SER A 90 -9.05 16.57 7.67
CA SER A 90 -7.80 17.29 7.88
C SER A 90 -7.99 18.69 8.47
N GLU A 91 -9.11 19.34 8.16
CA GLU A 91 -9.37 20.76 8.46
C GLU A 91 -10.84 20.98 8.85
N ASP A 92 -11.10 22.13 9.49
CA ASP A 92 -12.41 22.46 10.08
C ASP A 92 -13.58 22.48 9.07
N GLU A 93 -13.31 22.90 7.83
CA GLU A 93 -14.32 22.93 6.76
C GLU A 93 -14.82 21.51 6.44
N TYR A 94 -13.89 20.57 6.26
CA TYR A 94 -14.23 19.16 6.01
C TYR A 94 -14.92 18.51 7.23
N LEU A 95 -14.53 18.87 8.45
CA LEU A 95 -15.21 18.40 9.66
C LEU A 95 -16.67 18.84 9.69
N LYS A 96 -16.94 20.11 9.36
CA LYS A 96 -18.28 20.68 9.33
C LYS A 96 -19.18 19.95 8.34
N GLU A 97 -18.68 19.67 7.14
CA GLU A 97 -19.43 18.94 6.12
C GLU A 97 -19.66 17.46 6.46
N GLU A 98 -18.70 16.82 7.13
CA GLU A 98 -18.84 15.44 7.61
C GLU A 98 -19.73 15.32 8.86
N GLY A 99 -20.09 16.45 9.47
CA GLY A 99 -20.90 16.52 10.69
C GLY A 99 -20.14 16.13 11.95
N ILE A 100 -18.83 16.38 12.00
CA ILE A 100 -17.97 16.11 13.16
C ILE A 100 -17.57 17.42 13.81
N SER A 101 -17.69 17.50 15.14
CA SER A 101 -17.21 18.67 15.89
C SER A 101 -15.70 18.57 16.15
N PRO A 102 -14.92 19.64 15.95
CA PRO A 102 -13.50 19.64 16.27
C PRO A 102 -13.25 19.37 17.77
N PRO A 103 -12.03 18.92 18.15
CA PRO A 103 -11.65 18.78 19.55
C PRO A 103 -11.62 20.15 20.24
N LYS A 104 -12.21 20.24 21.45
CA LYS A 104 -12.27 21.48 22.23
C LYS A 104 -10.96 21.80 22.96
N ASP A 105 -10.22 20.75 23.32
CA ASP A 105 -8.93 20.78 24.00
C ASP A 105 -8.20 19.44 23.81
N HIS A 106 -7.01 19.28 24.40
CA HIS A 106 -6.24 18.04 24.32
C HIS A 106 -6.92 16.84 25.00
N SER A 107 -7.75 17.04 26.03
CA SER A 107 -8.46 15.95 26.70
C SER A 107 -9.60 15.37 25.86
N ASP A 108 -10.07 16.15 24.89
CA ASP A 108 -11.16 15.83 23.96
C ASP A 108 -10.66 15.15 22.66
N ALA A 109 -9.34 15.01 22.50
CA ALA A 109 -8.72 14.40 21.31
C ALA A 109 -9.19 12.95 21.07
N ARG A 110 -9.37 12.17 22.14
CA ARG A 110 -9.82 10.77 22.06
C ARG A 110 -11.27 10.65 21.59
N ARG A 111 -12.15 11.53 22.07
CA ARG A 111 -13.54 11.63 21.60
C ARG A 111 -13.55 11.95 20.11
N PHE A 112 -12.78 12.95 19.69
CA PHE A 112 -12.67 13.33 18.28
C PHE A 112 -12.17 12.18 17.40
N GLU A 113 -11.10 11.47 17.81
CA GLU A 113 -10.60 10.31 17.06
C GLU A 113 -11.70 9.24 16.91
N VAL A 114 -12.40 8.91 18.00
CA VAL A 114 -13.50 7.92 18.01
C VAL A 114 -14.62 8.32 17.07
N ASP A 115 -15.05 9.58 17.09
CA ASP A 115 -16.11 10.07 16.19
C ASP A 115 -15.67 9.97 14.72
N VAL A 116 -14.42 10.33 14.40
CA VAL A 116 -13.85 10.24 13.05
C VAL A 116 -13.82 8.80 12.56
N ILE A 117 -13.25 7.88 13.34
CA ILE A 117 -13.11 6.49 12.89
C ILE A 117 -14.45 5.74 12.89
N LEU A 118 -15.42 6.14 13.71
CA LEU A 118 -16.80 5.65 13.60
C LEU A 118 -17.50 6.12 12.33
N LYS A 119 -17.25 7.36 11.91
CA LYS A 119 -17.82 7.94 10.70
C LYS A 119 -17.22 7.36 9.43
N ASP A 120 -15.92 7.05 9.43
CA ASP A 120 -15.20 6.65 8.22
C ASP A 120 -14.17 5.55 8.47
N ILE A 121 -14.40 4.38 7.89
CA ILE A 121 -13.45 3.27 7.89
C ILE A 121 -12.14 3.61 7.17
N VAL A 122 -12.15 4.52 6.19
CA VAL A 122 -10.92 4.91 5.49
C VAL A 122 -10.00 5.69 6.44
N ALA A 123 -10.55 6.57 7.28
CA ALA A 123 -9.78 7.23 8.34
C ALA A 123 -9.35 6.27 9.46
N ASP A 124 -10.14 5.24 9.77
CA ASP A 124 -9.78 4.18 10.72
C ASP A 124 -8.54 3.39 10.24
N VAL A 125 -8.61 2.83 9.03
CA VAL A 125 -7.57 1.94 8.50
C VAL A 125 -6.41 2.72 7.88
N GLY A 126 -6.69 3.75 7.09
CA GLY A 126 -5.72 4.59 6.38
C GLY A 126 -5.17 5.75 7.20
N GLY A 127 -5.66 5.95 8.43
CA GLY A 127 -5.26 7.04 9.31
C GLY A 127 -5.66 8.42 8.81
N PHE A 128 -5.45 9.42 9.65
CA PHE A 128 -5.74 10.83 9.33
C PHE A 128 -4.86 11.76 10.17
N LEU A 129 -4.79 13.02 9.74
CA LEU A 129 -4.13 14.09 10.49
C LEU A 129 -5.01 15.33 10.42
N TYR A 130 -5.65 15.65 11.54
CA TYR A 130 -6.36 16.91 11.71
C TYR A 130 -5.38 17.98 12.21
N THR A 131 -5.29 19.09 11.50
CA THR A 131 -4.31 20.18 11.74
C THR A 131 -4.94 21.47 12.27
N GLY A 132 -6.14 21.40 12.86
CA GLY A 132 -6.75 22.55 13.52
C GLY A 132 -6.11 22.89 14.87
N LYS A 133 -6.80 23.72 15.67
CA LYS A 133 -6.26 24.31 16.91
C LYS A 133 -5.70 23.27 17.90
N TYR A 134 -6.39 22.14 18.05
CA TYR A 134 -5.94 21.00 18.85
C TYR A 134 -5.72 19.82 17.89
N PRO A 135 -4.50 19.65 17.35
CA PRO A 135 -4.26 18.69 16.29
C PRO A 135 -4.38 17.25 16.83
N VAL A 136 -4.97 16.38 16.01
CA VAL A 136 -5.14 14.95 16.34
C VAL A 136 -4.65 14.12 15.17
N LYS A 137 -3.78 13.17 15.47
CA LYS A 137 -3.16 12.29 14.48
C LYS A 137 -3.51 10.85 14.79
N ARG A 138 -3.97 10.15 13.77
CA ARG A 138 -4.05 8.69 13.75
C ARG A 138 -3.12 8.16 12.67
N THR A 139 -2.09 7.43 13.09
CA THR A 139 -1.19 6.75 12.14
C THR A 139 -1.96 5.63 11.42
N SER A 140 -1.73 5.53 10.10
CA SER A 140 -2.31 4.48 9.26
C SER A 140 -1.97 3.08 9.78
N ARG A 141 -2.99 2.20 9.77
CA ARG A 141 -2.86 0.76 10.04
C ARG A 141 -2.40 0.00 8.80
N PHE A 142 -2.65 0.55 7.62
CA PHE A 142 -2.07 0.08 6.37
C PHE A 142 -0.84 0.91 6.00
N GLN A 143 0.32 0.27 5.92
CA GLN A 143 1.56 0.94 5.52
C GLN A 143 2.07 0.26 4.26
N VAL A 144 2.58 1.04 3.30
CA VAL A 144 3.08 0.51 2.04
C VAL A 144 4.34 1.27 1.64
N GLY A 145 5.35 0.52 1.25
CA GLY A 145 6.60 1.06 0.71
C GLY A 145 6.45 1.49 -0.74
N TYR A 146 7.48 2.14 -1.27
CA TYR A 146 7.58 2.37 -2.70
C TYR A 146 7.68 1.03 -3.45
N MET A 147 7.12 1.00 -4.65
CA MET A 147 7.41 -0.05 -5.61
C MET A 147 8.57 0.37 -6.48
N ILE A 148 9.69 -0.30 -6.30
CA ILE A 148 10.96 -0.04 -6.99
C ILE A 148 11.42 -1.31 -7.71
N PRO A 149 12.29 -1.21 -8.73
CA PRO A 149 12.95 -2.37 -9.28
C PRO A 149 13.68 -3.13 -8.18
N ALA A 150 13.59 -4.46 -8.20
CA ALA A 150 14.38 -5.31 -7.32
C ALA A 150 15.87 -4.99 -7.54
N LEU A 151 16.63 -4.84 -6.45
CA LEU A 151 18.03 -4.42 -6.53
C LEU A 151 18.90 -5.35 -7.38
N GLU A 152 18.59 -6.65 -7.41
CA GLU A 152 19.31 -7.60 -8.25
C GLU A 152 19.11 -7.40 -9.76
N THR A 153 18.02 -6.75 -10.18
CA THR A 153 17.71 -6.42 -11.58
C THR A 153 17.66 -4.90 -11.84
N ALA A 154 18.14 -4.11 -10.90
CA ALA A 154 17.99 -2.65 -10.94
C ALA A 154 18.87 -2.00 -12.02
N ALA A 155 19.96 -2.66 -12.42
CA ALA A 155 20.80 -2.19 -13.51
C ALA A 155 20.09 -2.33 -14.86
N GLU A 156 19.39 -3.44 -15.09
CA GLU A 156 18.58 -3.70 -16.27
C GLU A 156 17.36 -2.78 -16.32
N ALA A 157 16.73 -2.52 -15.17
CA ALA A 157 15.58 -1.61 -15.06
C ALA A 157 15.92 -0.13 -15.35
N SER A 158 17.20 0.25 -15.35
CA SER A 158 17.65 1.60 -15.69
C SER A 158 17.77 1.86 -17.20
N ALA A 159 17.62 0.82 -18.03
CA ALA A 159 17.59 0.93 -19.49
C ALA A 159 16.16 1.21 -19.99
N LEU A 160 15.64 2.40 -19.68
CA LEU A 160 14.37 2.87 -20.23
C LEU A 160 14.54 3.22 -21.72
N GLU A 161 13.69 2.68 -22.57
CA GLU A 161 13.64 3.04 -23.99
C GLU A 161 12.51 4.03 -24.25
N ALA A 162 12.76 5.09 -25.02
CA ALA A 162 11.73 6.03 -25.42
C ALA A 162 10.92 5.49 -26.61
N GLN A 163 9.60 5.32 -26.43
CA GLN A 163 8.66 5.00 -27.50
C GLN A 163 7.80 6.20 -27.88
N PHE A 164 7.49 6.29 -29.17
CA PHE A 164 6.76 7.40 -29.77
C PHE A 164 5.24 7.18 -29.70
N HIS A 165 4.50 8.12 -29.15
CA HIS A 165 3.04 8.11 -29.03
C HIS A 165 2.40 9.35 -29.65
N VAL A 166 1.13 9.26 -30.06
CA VAL A 166 0.36 10.38 -30.62
C VAL A 166 -0.96 10.57 -29.86
N ARG A 167 -1.34 11.81 -29.54
CA ARG A 167 -2.70 12.14 -29.06
C ARG A 167 -3.56 12.63 -30.22
N PHE A 168 -4.77 12.09 -30.34
CA PHE A 168 -5.79 12.60 -31.27
C PHE A 168 -6.49 13.82 -30.65
N LEU A 169 -6.45 14.96 -31.35
CA LEU A 169 -7.23 16.15 -31.02
C LEU A 169 -8.51 16.14 -31.86
N ALA A 170 -9.66 16.34 -31.22
CA ALA A 170 -10.95 16.42 -31.92
C ALA A 170 -11.02 17.67 -32.82
N SER A 171 -11.71 17.51 -33.95
CA SER A 171 -11.71 18.34 -35.16
C SER A 171 -12.40 19.70 -35.08
N ARG A 172 -12.34 20.42 -33.95
CA ARG A 172 -12.83 21.81 -33.87
C ARG A 172 -11.76 22.79 -33.38
N PRO A 173 -11.23 23.67 -34.25
CA PRO A 173 -10.33 24.72 -33.83
C PRO A 173 -11.08 25.77 -32.99
N GLN A 174 -10.43 26.28 -31.94
CA GLN A 174 -10.82 27.56 -31.34
C GLN A 174 -10.65 28.66 -32.40
N ARG A 175 -11.66 29.52 -32.55
CA ARG A 175 -11.63 30.67 -33.47
C ARG A 175 -10.43 31.57 -33.14
N GLY A 176 -9.46 31.65 -34.07
CA GLY A 176 -8.47 32.74 -34.10
C GLY A 176 -6.99 32.37 -34.12
N GLY A 177 -6.60 31.10 -34.13
CA GLY A 177 -5.20 30.66 -34.27
C GLY A 177 -5.00 29.68 -35.42
N GLU A 178 -3.84 29.71 -36.07
CA GLU A 178 -3.47 28.82 -37.18
C GLU A 178 -3.87 27.36 -36.91
N ALA A 179 -4.55 26.75 -37.89
CA ALA A 179 -5.09 25.41 -37.80
C ALA A 179 -3.97 24.36 -37.78
N MET A 180 -3.33 24.16 -36.63
CA MET A 180 -2.57 22.95 -36.34
C MET A 180 -3.57 21.82 -36.05
N LEU A 181 -4.11 21.19 -37.11
CA LEU A 181 -4.60 19.81 -37.01
C LEU A 181 -3.39 18.90 -36.79
N GLY A 182 -2.82 18.98 -35.60
CA GLY A 182 -1.62 18.26 -35.22
C GLY A 182 -1.99 17.16 -34.26
N GLN A 183 -1.85 15.90 -34.68
CA GLN A 183 -1.47 14.88 -33.72
C GLN A 183 -0.22 15.41 -33.01
N ILE A 184 -0.28 15.61 -31.70
CA ILE A 184 0.91 16.03 -30.96
C ILE A 184 1.68 14.75 -30.64
N PRO A 185 2.85 14.53 -31.28
CA PRO A 185 3.70 13.42 -30.90
C PRO A 185 4.33 13.70 -29.54
N TYR A 186 4.37 12.69 -28.69
CA TYR A 186 5.07 12.73 -27.42
C TYR A 186 5.79 11.41 -27.21
N ASN A 187 6.95 11.46 -26.57
CA ASN A 187 7.69 10.25 -26.21
C ASN A 187 7.30 9.80 -24.80
N VAL A 188 7.21 8.49 -24.63
CA VAL A 188 7.00 7.83 -23.34
C VAL A 188 8.12 6.83 -23.15
N GLU A 189 8.78 6.86 -21.99
CA GLU A 189 9.72 5.81 -21.63
C GLU A 189 8.95 4.51 -21.31
N VAL A 190 9.32 3.42 -21.98
CA VAL A 190 8.79 2.10 -21.70
C VAL A 190 9.91 1.20 -21.20
N GLY A 191 9.52 0.21 -20.41
CA GLY A 191 10.43 -0.81 -19.92
C GLY A 191 9.64 -1.84 -19.14
N SER A 192 10.12 -3.08 -19.14
CA SER A 192 9.66 -4.12 -18.23
C SER A 192 10.80 -4.42 -17.27
N ALA A 193 10.50 -4.50 -15.98
CA ALA A 193 11.46 -4.96 -15.00
C ALA A 193 10.78 -5.72 -13.87
N LEU A 194 11.59 -6.43 -13.09
CA LEU A 194 11.15 -7.05 -11.86
C LEU A 194 11.10 -5.97 -10.76
N TYR A 195 9.89 -5.65 -10.31
CA TYR A 195 9.62 -4.71 -9.23
C TYR A 195 9.31 -5.43 -7.94
N THR A 196 9.60 -4.77 -6.83
CA THR A 196 9.25 -5.22 -5.49
C THR A 196 8.61 -4.09 -4.70
N PHE A 197 7.64 -4.47 -3.87
CA PHE A 197 7.09 -3.60 -2.85
C PHE A 197 6.65 -4.44 -1.65
N THR A 198 6.41 -3.76 -0.53
CA THR A 198 5.99 -4.39 0.72
C THR A 198 4.88 -3.56 1.34
N PHE A 199 3.86 -4.24 1.87
CA PHE A 199 2.90 -3.60 2.74
C PHE A 199 2.81 -4.29 4.10
N THR A 200 2.24 -3.58 5.06
CA THR A 200 1.88 -4.07 6.37
C THR A 200 0.45 -3.65 6.71
N LEU A 201 -0.23 -4.47 7.51
CA LEU A 201 -1.56 -4.21 8.01
C LEU A 201 -1.63 -4.57 9.50
N ASP A 202 -1.71 -3.54 10.34
CA ASP A 202 -1.96 -3.67 11.79
C ASP A 202 -3.45 -3.86 12.05
N LEU A 203 -3.91 -5.11 11.96
CA LEU A 203 -5.31 -5.48 12.25
C LEU A 203 -5.68 -5.25 13.72
N GLY A 204 -4.70 -5.31 14.63
CA GLY A 204 -4.91 -5.08 16.05
C GLY A 204 -5.34 -3.65 16.36
N GLY A 205 -4.82 -2.68 15.62
CA GLY A 205 -5.18 -1.26 15.81
C GLY A 205 -6.40 -0.78 15.02
N ILE A 206 -7.01 -1.60 14.16
CA ILE A 206 -8.26 -1.25 13.46
C ILE A 206 -9.42 -1.29 14.44
N ALA A 207 -10.27 -0.25 14.38
CA ALA A 207 -11.37 0.00 15.31
C ALA A 207 -10.93 0.17 16.78
N GLU A 208 -9.67 0.55 16.99
CA GLU A 208 -9.11 0.85 18.30
C GLU A 208 -8.56 2.28 18.31
N PRO A 209 -8.94 3.15 19.26
CA PRO A 209 -8.36 4.48 19.40
C PRO A 209 -6.85 4.41 19.61
N SER A 210 -6.11 5.26 18.90
CA SER A 210 -4.65 5.33 19.01
C SER A 210 -4.17 6.45 19.95
N THR A 211 -5.04 7.42 20.21
CA THR A 211 -4.82 8.50 21.18
C THR A 211 -4.81 7.94 22.59
N LYS A 212 -3.61 7.90 23.22
CA LYS A 212 -3.42 7.34 24.56
C LYS A 212 -3.82 8.27 25.72
N TYR A 213 -4.11 9.52 25.41
CA TYR A 213 -4.51 10.55 26.38
C TYR A 213 -5.97 10.97 26.13
N GLY A 214 -6.52 11.77 27.03
CA GLY A 214 -7.91 12.18 26.98
C GLY A 214 -8.88 11.16 27.59
N ASN A 215 -10.14 11.56 27.70
CA ASN A 215 -11.15 10.78 28.40
C ASN A 215 -11.70 9.65 27.50
N PRO A 216 -11.86 8.42 28.01
CA PRO A 216 -12.53 7.35 27.27
C PRO A 216 -13.92 7.79 26.81
N HIS A 217 -14.26 7.47 25.57
CA HIS A 217 -15.55 7.85 25.00
C HIS A 217 -16.52 6.66 25.01
N PRO A 218 -17.79 6.81 25.41
CA PRO A 218 -18.75 5.69 25.46
C PRO A 218 -18.91 4.95 24.11
N ARG A 219 -18.77 5.67 23.00
CA ARG A 219 -18.87 5.10 21.63
C ARG A 219 -17.67 4.24 21.22
N GLU A 220 -16.65 4.09 22.06
CA GLU A 220 -15.61 3.08 21.86
C GLU A 220 -16.20 1.66 21.82
N ASN A 221 -17.33 1.42 22.49
CA ASN A 221 -18.03 0.15 22.41
C ASN A 221 -18.66 -0.09 21.01
N ASP A 222 -19.12 0.97 20.34
CA ASP A 222 -19.63 0.87 18.96
C ASP A 222 -18.51 0.44 18.00
N LEU A 223 -17.29 0.93 18.22
CA LEU A 223 -16.11 0.51 17.44
C LEU A 223 -15.79 -0.96 17.66
N LYS A 224 -15.78 -1.42 18.91
CA LYS A 224 -15.55 -2.84 19.24
C LYS A 224 -16.56 -3.75 18.54
N ASN A 225 -17.83 -3.33 18.47
CA ASN A 225 -18.88 -4.06 17.76
C ASN A 225 -18.63 -4.14 16.24
N GLN A 226 -18.01 -3.11 15.65
CA GLN A 226 -17.67 -3.08 14.22
C GLN A 226 -16.27 -3.66 13.90
N ALA A 227 -15.46 -3.98 14.90
CA ALA A 227 -14.04 -4.30 14.73
C ALA A 227 -13.81 -5.49 13.78
N LYS A 228 -14.58 -6.57 13.92
CA LYS A 228 -14.47 -7.75 13.04
C LYS A 228 -14.77 -7.38 11.59
N SER A 229 -15.90 -6.73 11.32
CA SER A 229 -16.31 -6.34 9.98
C SER A 229 -15.33 -5.34 9.34
N ARG A 230 -14.76 -4.41 10.13
CA ARG A 230 -13.74 -3.47 9.64
C ARG A 230 -12.43 -4.16 9.26
N ARG A 231 -11.98 -5.12 10.08
CA ARG A 231 -10.79 -5.94 9.77
C ARG A 231 -11.03 -6.84 8.56
N GLN A 232 -12.21 -7.43 8.43
CA GLN A 232 -12.63 -8.16 7.23
C GLN A 232 -12.59 -7.26 5.99
N ALA A 233 -13.12 -6.04 6.07
CA ALA A 233 -13.10 -5.09 4.96
C ALA A 233 -11.67 -4.69 4.56
N ALA A 234 -10.77 -4.49 5.53
CA ALA A 234 -9.36 -4.22 5.27
C ALA A 234 -8.67 -5.37 4.50
N ILE A 235 -8.95 -6.62 4.86
CA ILE A 235 -8.43 -7.80 4.13
C ILE A 235 -9.10 -7.94 2.76
N GLY A 236 -10.40 -7.64 2.66
CA GLY A 236 -11.12 -7.60 1.39
C GLY A 236 -10.52 -6.58 0.43
N ALA A 237 -10.13 -5.41 0.92
CA ALA A 237 -9.46 -4.37 0.15
C ALA A 237 -8.09 -4.85 -0.37
N LEU A 238 -7.30 -5.53 0.47
CA LEU A 238 -6.05 -6.17 0.04
C LEU A 238 -6.29 -7.19 -1.06
N THR A 239 -7.32 -8.02 -0.91
CA THR A 239 -7.70 -9.05 -1.89
C THR A 239 -8.02 -8.41 -3.24
N LEU A 240 -8.88 -7.40 -3.24
CA LEU A 240 -9.30 -6.70 -4.45
C LEU A 240 -8.12 -5.99 -5.14
N MET A 241 -7.27 -5.31 -4.37
CA MET A 241 -6.09 -4.62 -4.88
C MET A 241 -5.08 -5.59 -5.52
N THR A 242 -4.80 -6.72 -4.89
CA THR A 242 -3.72 -7.63 -5.29
C THR A 242 -4.13 -8.70 -6.30
N SER A 243 -5.41 -9.08 -6.37
CA SER A 243 -5.89 -10.06 -7.37
C SER A 243 -5.90 -9.46 -8.78
N SER A 244 -6.11 -8.15 -8.89
CA SER A 244 -6.19 -7.46 -10.20
C SER A 244 -5.17 -6.34 -10.35
N TRP A 245 -4.19 -6.23 -9.44
CA TRP A 245 -3.15 -5.20 -9.43
C TRP A 245 -3.69 -3.79 -9.70
N LEU A 246 -4.75 -3.39 -8.96
CA LEU A 246 -5.59 -2.21 -9.25
C LEU A 246 -4.92 -0.87 -8.89
N PHE A 247 -3.63 -0.73 -9.10
CA PHE A 247 -2.87 0.50 -8.86
C PHE A 247 -2.25 1.07 -10.15
N GLY A 248 -1.92 2.37 -10.12
CA GLY A 248 -1.34 3.09 -11.26
C GLY A 248 -2.25 4.18 -11.82
N ALA A 249 -1.64 5.25 -12.36
CA ALA A 249 -2.34 6.48 -12.73
C ALA A 249 -3.07 6.43 -14.09
N LYS A 250 -2.80 5.46 -14.98
CA LYS A 250 -3.33 5.41 -16.36
C LYS A 250 -4.21 4.19 -16.67
N ARG A 251 -4.89 3.62 -15.67
CA ARG A 251 -5.68 2.38 -15.81
C ARG A 251 -6.72 2.37 -16.96
N SER A 252 -7.22 3.53 -17.38
CA SER A 252 -8.21 3.65 -18.48
C SER A 252 -7.62 3.49 -19.90
N ARG A 253 -6.30 3.67 -20.07
CA ARG A 253 -5.62 3.55 -21.38
C ARG A 253 -4.38 2.67 -21.36
N PHE A 254 -3.87 2.38 -20.18
CA PHE A 254 -2.68 1.60 -19.91
C PHE A 254 -2.93 0.78 -18.64
N LEU A 255 -3.63 -0.34 -18.80
CA LEU A 255 -3.74 -1.33 -17.72
C LEU A 255 -2.35 -1.97 -17.59
N PRO A 256 -1.64 -1.77 -16.47
CA PRO A 256 -0.27 -2.27 -16.34
C PRO A 256 -0.28 -3.79 -16.45
N ASN A 257 0.49 -4.33 -17.40
CA ASN A 257 0.82 -5.75 -17.40
C ASN A 257 1.69 -6.01 -16.16
N ALA A 258 1.08 -6.58 -15.12
CA ALA A 258 1.73 -6.96 -13.88
C ALA A 258 1.58 -8.47 -13.68
N GLU A 259 2.70 -9.18 -13.75
CA GLU A 259 2.75 -10.63 -13.52
C GLU A 259 3.43 -10.92 -12.19
N LEU A 260 2.73 -11.63 -11.31
CA LEU A 260 3.32 -12.14 -10.07
C LEU A 260 4.40 -13.18 -10.37
N ARG A 261 5.60 -12.94 -9.83
CA ARG A 261 6.72 -13.87 -9.86
C ARG A 261 6.89 -14.61 -8.54
N SER A 262 6.85 -13.90 -7.42
CA SER A 262 6.79 -14.52 -6.10
C SER A 262 6.22 -13.55 -5.08
N ALA A 263 5.78 -14.08 -3.94
CA ALA A 263 5.40 -13.29 -2.79
C ALA A 263 5.69 -14.04 -1.49
N VAL A 264 5.93 -13.29 -0.42
CA VAL A 264 5.96 -13.82 0.95
C VAL A 264 5.01 -13.01 1.82
N ALA A 265 4.29 -13.71 2.69
CA ALA A 265 3.40 -13.12 3.67
C ALA A 265 3.71 -13.66 5.06
N SER A 266 3.52 -12.84 6.07
CA SER A 266 3.56 -13.24 7.47
C SER A 266 2.31 -12.80 8.22
N ILE A 267 1.90 -13.64 9.16
CA ILE A 267 0.85 -13.36 10.14
C ILE A 267 1.51 -13.48 11.50
N SER A 268 1.51 -12.41 12.29
CA SER A 268 2.26 -12.37 13.54
C SER A 268 1.50 -11.71 14.68
N THR A 269 1.81 -12.14 15.91
CA THR A 269 1.27 -11.50 17.12
C THR A 269 1.91 -10.13 17.38
N ILE A 270 3.15 -9.95 16.91
CA ILE A 270 3.96 -8.73 16.99
C ILE A 270 4.13 -8.06 15.62
N PRO A 271 4.53 -6.77 15.57
CA PRO A 271 5.01 -6.16 14.32
C PRO A 271 6.22 -6.92 13.77
N PHE A 272 6.02 -7.64 12.66
CA PHE A 272 7.07 -8.33 11.92
C PHE A 272 6.89 -8.02 10.44
N VAL A 273 7.88 -7.36 9.86
CA VAL A 273 7.89 -7.02 8.44
C VAL A 273 8.71 -8.08 7.72
N VAL A 274 8.14 -8.68 6.69
CA VAL A 274 8.87 -9.64 5.85
C VAL A 274 10.03 -8.97 5.13
N SER A 275 11.04 -9.75 4.74
CA SER A 275 12.13 -9.21 3.92
C SER A 275 11.59 -8.72 2.57
N GLN A 276 12.14 -7.62 2.08
CA GLN A 276 11.76 -7.06 0.78
C GLN A 276 12.29 -7.96 -0.34
N GLY A 277 11.51 -8.12 -1.41
CA GLY A 277 11.88 -8.90 -2.62
C GLY A 277 12.99 -8.29 -3.49
N ASN A 278 14.02 -7.70 -2.88
CA ASN A 278 15.17 -7.12 -3.57
C ASN A 278 16.11 -8.18 -4.18
N TYR A 279 16.15 -9.36 -3.56
CA TYR A 279 16.98 -10.50 -3.94
C TYR A 279 16.17 -11.79 -3.87
N GLY A 280 16.52 -12.80 -4.66
CA GLY A 280 15.86 -14.11 -4.65
C GLY A 280 15.88 -14.85 -3.30
N THR A 281 16.71 -14.43 -2.34
CA THR A 281 16.81 -15.04 -0.99
C THR A 281 15.73 -14.54 -0.02
N TYR A 282 14.93 -13.52 -0.39
CA TYR A 282 14.07 -12.81 0.57
C TYR A 282 13.08 -13.70 1.33
N ILE A 283 12.61 -14.80 0.73
CA ILE A 283 11.74 -15.77 1.40
C ILE A 283 12.50 -16.52 2.49
N ALA A 284 13.69 -17.04 2.17
CA ALA A 284 14.56 -17.72 3.12
C ALA A 284 15.04 -16.77 4.23
N ASP A 285 15.40 -15.53 3.87
CA ASP A 285 15.78 -14.49 4.83
C ASP A 285 14.63 -14.14 5.78
N THR A 286 13.39 -14.13 5.28
CA THR A 286 12.19 -13.91 6.11
C THR A 286 12.02 -15.02 7.13
N ALA A 287 12.13 -16.28 6.72
CA ALA A 287 12.06 -17.44 7.60
C ALA A 287 13.14 -17.40 8.69
N LYS A 288 14.39 -17.18 8.29
CA LYS A 288 15.54 -17.08 9.20
C LYS A 288 15.38 -15.93 10.21
N ARG A 289 14.93 -14.77 9.75
CA ARG A 289 14.64 -13.61 10.63
C ARG A 289 13.54 -13.91 11.64
N ALA A 290 12.47 -14.60 11.21
CA ALA A 290 11.37 -14.96 12.09
C ALA A 290 11.81 -15.92 13.19
N GLU A 291 12.55 -16.98 12.85
CA GLU A 291 13.09 -17.93 13.82
C GLU A 291 14.01 -17.26 14.85
N ASN A 292 14.94 -16.44 14.36
CA ASN A 292 15.85 -15.69 15.24
C ASN A 292 15.09 -14.75 16.17
N LEU A 293 14.09 -14.03 15.66
CA LEU A 293 13.27 -13.12 16.46
C LEU A 293 12.48 -13.88 17.53
N LEU A 294 11.84 -14.99 17.18
CA LEU A 294 11.10 -15.83 18.13
C LEU A 294 12.02 -16.43 19.20
N SER A 295 13.22 -16.86 18.82
CA SER A 295 14.23 -17.36 19.77
C SER A 295 14.66 -16.29 20.78
N VAL A 296 14.91 -15.06 20.30
CA VAL A 296 15.25 -13.91 21.16
C VAL A 296 14.08 -13.54 22.07
N LEU A 297 12.85 -13.52 21.57
CA LEU A 297 11.69 -13.18 22.40
C LEU A 297 11.40 -14.25 23.46
N LYS A 298 11.62 -15.52 23.12
CA LYS A 298 11.51 -16.64 24.06
C LYS A 298 12.53 -16.54 25.18
N SER A 299 13.76 -16.07 24.92
CA SER A 299 14.76 -15.86 25.97
C SER A 299 14.38 -14.74 26.96
N PHE A 300 13.53 -13.79 26.52
CA PHE A 300 12.89 -12.79 27.40
C PHE A 300 11.57 -13.27 28.03
N GLY A 301 11.21 -14.55 27.90
CA GLY A 301 9.98 -15.10 28.46
C GLY A 301 8.70 -14.71 27.71
N ARG A 302 8.81 -14.23 26.46
CA ARG A 302 7.64 -13.89 25.63
C ARG A 302 7.32 -15.03 24.67
N SER A 303 6.05 -15.43 24.63
CA SER A 303 5.53 -16.41 23.67
C SER A 303 4.80 -15.71 22.55
N GLU A 304 5.49 -15.49 21.44
CA GLU A 304 4.95 -14.84 20.24
C GLU A 304 4.89 -15.86 19.10
N GLU A 305 4.07 -15.58 18.09
CA GLU A 305 3.86 -16.47 16.95
C GLU A 305 4.06 -15.72 15.64
N ILE A 306 4.71 -16.37 14.67
CA ILE A 306 4.86 -15.90 13.29
C ILE A 306 4.58 -17.08 12.35
N SER A 307 3.55 -16.97 11.54
CA SER A 307 3.24 -17.92 10.45
C SER A 307 3.62 -17.30 9.11
N ILE A 308 4.31 -18.04 8.26
CA ILE A 308 4.81 -17.54 6.98
C ILE A 308 4.21 -18.35 5.83
N LEU A 309 3.73 -17.65 4.81
CA LEU A 309 3.26 -18.21 3.56
C LEU A 309 4.08 -17.66 2.40
N ALA A 310 4.27 -18.46 1.35
CA ALA A 310 4.95 -18.02 0.13
C ALA A 310 4.24 -18.51 -1.14
N VAL A 311 4.26 -17.68 -2.17
CA VAL A 311 3.97 -18.04 -3.56
C VAL A 311 5.28 -17.93 -4.31
N ASP A 312 5.64 -18.96 -5.06
CA ASP A 312 6.88 -18.99 -5.84
C ASP A 312 6.61 -19.48 -7.26
N ARG A 313 6.96 -18.64 -8.23
CA ARG A 313 7.02 -18.94 -9.67
C ARG A 313 8.39 -18.61 -10.26
N GLU A 314 9.39 -18.45 -9.40
CA GLU A 314 10.78 -18.13 -9.75
C GLU A 314 11.72 -19.30 -9.46
N GLY A 315 11.28 -20.33 -8.73
CA GLY A 315 12.13 -21.45 -8.33
C GLY A 315 13.03 -21.09 -7.15
N LEU A 316 12.53 -20.25 -6.24
CA LEU A 316 13.27 -19.80 -5.06
C LEU A 316 13.34 -20.88 -3.99
N GLU A 317 14.32 -20.76 -3.10
CA GLU A 317 14.40 -21.60 -1.91
C GLU A 317 13.23 -21.29 -0.98
N ILE A 318 12.42 -22.31 -0.68
CA ILE A 318 11.32 -22.22 0.28
C ILE A 318 11.66 -23.13 1.47
N PRO A 319 12.07 -22.56 2.62
CA PRO A 319 12.37 -23.33 3.82
C PRO A 319 11.17 -24.14 4.32
N GLN A 320 11.44 -25.22 5.08
CA GLN A 320 10.40 -26.15 5.56
C GLN A 320 9.35 -25.50 6.47
N ASN A 321 9.72 -24.44 7.21
CA ASN A 321 8.83 -23.70 8.09
C ASN A 321 7.94 -22.68 7.34
N VAL A 322 8.03 -22.60 6.01
CA VAL A 322 7.22 -21.71 5.16
C VAL A 322 6.15 -22.51 4.41
N SER A 323 4.89 -22.11 4.56
CA SER A 323 3.77 -22.76 3.87
C SER A 323 3.63 -22.27 2.43
N LYS A 324 3.66 -23.18 1.45
CA LYS A 324 3.45 -22.83 0.04
C LYS A 324 1.97 -22.60 -0.29
N ALA A 325 1.72 -21.58 -1.09
CA ALA A 325 0.45 -21.28 -1.75
C ALA A 325 0.67 -21.20 -3.27
N SER A 326 -0.34 -21.57 -4.05
CA SER A 326 -0.28 -21.58 -5.53
C SER A 326 -0.52 -20.21 -6.16
N SER A 327 -1.18 -19.31 -5.44
CA SER A 327 -1.63 -18.00 -5.91
C SER A 327 -1.75 -17.00 -4.76
N VAL A 328 -1.85 -15.71 -5.09
CA VAL A 328 -2.06 -14.65 -4.08
C VAL A 328 -3.44 -14.79 -3.45
N GLU A 329 -4.44 -15.20 -4.21
CA GLU A 329 -5.79 -15.48 -3.76
C GLU A 329 -5.78 -16.62 -2.73
N GLU A 330 -5.04 -17.71 -3.00
CA GLU A 330 -4.89 -18.79 -2.04
C GLU A 330 -4.15 -18.33 -0.77
N MET A 331 -3.08 -17.55 -0.94
CA MET A 331 -2.33 -16.97 0.18
C MET A 331 -3.25 -16.12 1.07
N ILE A 332 -4.06 -15.22 0.50
CA ILE A 332 -4.98 -14.36 1.23
C ILE A 332 -6.14 -15.15 1.86
N ARG A 333 -6.64 -16.19 1.18
CA ARG A 333 -7.62 -17.12 1.76
C ARG A 333 -7.07 -17.78 3.02
N ARG A 334 -5.86 -18.34 2.97
CA ARG A 334 -5.21 -18.97 4.13
C ARG A 334 -4.90 -17.98 5.26
N ILE A 335 -4.53 -16.74 4.91
CA ILE A 335 -4.43 -15.66 5.89
C ILE A 335 -5.77 -15.50 6.60
N SER A 336 -6.85 -15.28 5.84
CA SER A 336 -8.20 -15.08 6.36
C SER A 336 -8.67 -16.24 7.26
N GLU A 337 -8.40 -17.49 6.87
CA GLU A 337 -8.71 -18.69 7.67
C GLU A 337 -7.97 -18.69 9.01
N THR A 338 -6.67 -18.40 9.00
CA THR A 338 -5.85 -18.29 10.21
C THR A 338 -6.40 -17.20 11.15
N LEU A 339 -6.88 -16.10 10.58
CA LEU A 339 -7.40 -14.97 11.36
C LEU A 339 -8.77 -15.29 11.99
N ARG A 340 -9.62 -16.02 11.27
CA ARG A 340 -10.92 -16.51 11.77
C ARG A 340 -10.73 -17.50 12.91
N GLN A 341 -9.76 -18.41 12.82
CA GLN A 341 -9.40 -19.33 13.90
C GLN A 341 -8.98 -18.58 15.17
N LYS A 342 -8.35 -17.41 15.03
CA LYS A 342 -8.00 -16.50 16.13
C LYS A 342 -9.12 -15.52 16.51
N ASN A 343 -10.33 -15.66 15.97
CA ASN A 343 -11.52 -14.83 16.23
C ASN A 343 -11.30 -13.32 15.96
N LEU A 344 -10.37 -12.97 15.06
CA LEU A 344 -10.01 -11.58 14.75
C LEU A 344 -10.84 -10.97 13.62
N VAL A 345 -11.28 -11.81 12.70
CA VAL A 345 -12.12 -11.51 11.53
C VAL A 345 -13.15 -12.60 11.35
#